data_AF-A0A090LP11-F1
#
_entry.id   AF-A0A090LP11-F1
#
_cell.length_a   1.000
_cell.length_b   1.000
_cell.length_c   1.000
_cell.angle_alpha   90.00
_cell.angle_beta   90.00
_cell.angle_gamma   90.00
#
_symmetry.space_group_name_H-M   'P 1'
#
loop_
_entity.id
_entity.type
_entity.pdbx_description
1 polymer ?
#
loop_
_entity_poly.entity_id
_entity_poly.type
_entity_poly.pdbx_seq_one_letter_code
_entity_poly.pdbx_strand_id
1 'polypeptide(L)'
;MIGAIICYLYNDKLFLSKHKHLNEDYWASRACSSKIVASNFNQISNKFNKGRFKELQNKWKHIVIIRNPVERFLSGFTHLCILRMNDTNSLSSCYHCKGNMECVLKNLYKTLKAYSHREKETTFHIKYHFFPQTWLCQYQKYKNKYIKVKYESMKNEQFYIQLLNVFRSRNIPENKLSYIKWELKHSQSFHATNGTIIHEKQREILYNNPFLLKLLSIIYNDDFLEFNFDFPININKNL
;
A
#
# COMPACT_ATOMS: atom_id res chain seq x y z
N MET A 1 0.19 -6.67 7.99
CA MET A 1 -1.11 -7.22 8.39
C MET A 1 -1.91 -7.82 7.23
N ILE A 2 -2.16 -7.14 6.10
CA ILE A 2 -2.98 -7.76 5.02
C ILE A 2 -2.39 -9.07 4.49
N GLY A 3 -1.07 -9.14 4.28
CA GLY A 3 -0.41 -10.40 3.92
C GLY A 3 -0.63 -11.51 4.95
N ALA A 4 -0.59 -11.17 6.24
CA ALA A 4 -0.86 -12.09 7.34
C ALA A 4 -2.30 -12.61 7.31
N ILE A 5 -3.28 -11.72 7.10
CA ILE A 5 -4.71 -12.09 6.96
C ILE A 5 -4.88 -13.09 5.82
N ILE A 6 -4.31 -12.79 4.64
CA ILE A 6 -4.41 -13.69 3.49
C ILE A 6 -3.71 -15.03 3.77
N CYS A 7 -2.58 -15.03 4.49
CA CYS A 7 -1.90 -16.26 4.89
C CYS A 7 -2.75 -17.10 5.85
N TYR A 8 -3.33 -16.49 6.88
CA TYR A 8 -4.22 -17.14 7.84
C TYR A 8 -5.47 -17.72 7.15
N LEU A 9 -6.07 -16.98 6.21
CA LEU A 9 -7.20 -17.49 5.43
C LEU A 9 -6.80 -18.65 4.49
N TYR A 10 -5.59 -18.61 3.94
CA TYR A 10 -5.08 -19.65 3.04
C TYR A 10 -4.71 -20.95 3.77
N ASN A 11 -4.02 -20.84 4.91
CA ASN A 11 -3.62 -21.99 5.73
C ASN A 11 -3.41 -21.54 7.17
N ASP A 12 -4.50 -21.56 7.96
CA ASP A 12 -4.52 -21.18 9.37
C ASP A 12 -3.60 -22.06 10.22
N LYS A 13 -3.54 -23.38 9.96
CA LYS A 13 -2.62 -24.28 10.67
C LYS A 13 -1.16 -23.86 10.52
N LEU A 14 -0.74 -23.54 9.29
CA LEU A 14 0.63 -23.07 9.02
C LEU A 14 0.88 -21.69 9.62
N PHE A 15 -0.11 -20.80 9.57
CA PHE A 15 0.01 -19.48 10.19
C PHE A 15 0.18 -19.62 11.71
N LEU A 16 -0.74 -20.33 12.37
CA LEU A 16 -0.80 -20.50 13.82
C LEU A 16 0.34 -21.36 14.38
N SER A 17 1.01 -22.18 13.56
CA SER A 17 2.22 -22.89 13.99
C SER A 17 3.45 -21.97 14.12
N LYS A 18 3.38 -20.76 13.56
CA LYS A 18 4.49 -19.79 13.57
C LYS A 18 4.17 -18.51 14.32
N HIS A 19 2.92 -18.07 14.24
CA HIS A 19 2.47 -16.77 14.74
C HIS A 19 1.20 -16.92 15.55
N LYS A 20 1.14 -16.25 16.69
CA LYS A 20 -0.08 -16.09 17.49
C LYS A 20 -0.92 -14.92 16.98
N HIS A 21 -0.25 -13.86 16.52
CA HIS A 21 -0.89 -12.60 16.13
C HIS A 21 -0.55 -12.19 14.68
N LEU A 22 -1.48 -11.49 14.02
CA LEU A 22 -1.35 -11.01 12.63
C LEU A 22 -0.22 -10.00 12.41
N ASN A 23 0.23 -9.31 13.47
CA ASN A 23 1.33 -8.35 13.41
C ASN A 23 2.71 -9.03 13.46
N GLU A 24 2.79 -10.31 13.85
CA GLU A 24 4.03 -11.10 13.89
C GLU A 24 4.46 -11.58 12.49
N ASP A 25 3.52 -11.67 11.54
CA ASP A 25 3.80 -12.00 10.13
C ASP A 25 4.09 -10.72 9.32
N TYR A 26 5.37 -10.37 9.27
CA TYR A 26 5.91 -9.25 8.49
C TYR A 26 7.02 -9.75 7.54
N TRP A 27 7.63 -8.85 6.76
CA TRP A 27 8.49 -9.20 5.63
C TRP A 27 9.61 -10.21 5.93
N ALA A 28 10.18 -10.20 7.14
CA ALA A 28 11.26 -11.10 7.58
C ALA A 28 10.77 -12.43 8.19
N SER A 29 9.50 -12.52 8.58
CA SER A 29 8.95 -13.64 9.37
C SER A 29 7.76 -14.34 8.70
N ARG A 30 7.53 -14.10 7.39
CA ARG A 30 6.33 -14.57 6.69
C ARG A 30 6.10 -16.08 6.84
N ALA A 31 4.91 -16.47 7.29
CA ALA A 31 4.56 -17.88 7.42
C ALA A 31 4.33 -18.53 6.05
N CYS A 32 3.53 -17.88 5.20
CA CYS A 32 3.23 -18.36 3.85
C CYS A 32 4.29 -17.96 2.80
N SER A 33 5.10 -16.93 3.07
CA SER A 33 6.17 -16.44 2.18
C SER A 33 5.72 -16.33 0.71
N SER A 34 6.46 -16.92 -0.23
CA SER A 34 6.17 -16.88 -1.66
C SER A 34 4.95 -17.74 -2.05
N LYS A 35 4.39 -18.59 -1.17
CA LYS A 35 3.29 -19.51 -1.52
C LYS A 35 2.01 -18.78 -1.94
N ILE A 36 1.75 -17.60 -1.39
CA ILE A 36 0.52 -16.81 -1.64
C ILE A 36 0.77 -15.56 -2.49
N VAL A 37 2.00 -15.36 -2.99
CA VAL A 37 2.41 -14.16 -3.74
C VAL A 37 2.58 -14.47 -5.23
N ALA A 38 2.18 -13.53 -6.07
CA ALA A 38 2.42 -13.52 -7.52
C ALA A 38 2.51 -12.06 -8.01
N SER A 39 3.21 -11.83 -9.12
CA SER A 39 3.48 -10.46 -9.61
C SER A 39 2.43 -9.91 -10.58
N ASN A 40 1.58 -10.77 -11.15
CA ASN A 40 0.58 -10.41 -12.15
C ASN A 40 -0.54 -11.45 -12.23
N PHE A 41 -1.66 -11.09 -12.88
CA PHE A 41 -2.84 -11.97 -13.02
C PHE A 41 -2.53 -13.29 -13.73
N ASN A 42 -1.61 -13.32 -14.71
CA ASN A 42 -1.25 -14.56 -15.41
C ASN A 42 -0.56 -15.54 -14.45
N GLN A 43 0.37 -15.04 -13.63
CA GLN A 43 1.02 -15.84 -12.60
C GLN A 43 0.01 -16.32 -11.54
N ILE A 44 -0.93 -15.47 -11.12
CA ILE A 44 -2.02 -15.88 -10.20
C ILE A 44 -2.85 -17.01 -10.84
N SER A 45 -3.25 -16.84 -12.10
CA SER A 45 -4.06 -17.84 -12.84
C SER A 45 -3.34 -19.17 -12.94
N ASN A 46 -2.06 -19.18 -13.30
CA ASN A 46 -1.26 -20.40 -13.42
C ASN A 46 -1.09 -21.08 -12.07
N LYS A 47 -0.80 -20.31 -11.03
CA LYS A 47 -0.49 -20.83 -9.70
C LYS A 47 -1.69 -21.35 -8.94
N PHE A 48 -2.83 -20.67 -9.01
CA PHE A 48 -3.99 -20.98 -8.18
C PHE A 48 -5.23 -21.41 -8.96
N ASN A 49 -5.21 -21.30 -10.29
CA ASN A 49 -6.38 -21.61 -11.12
C ASN A 49 -6.08 -22.43 -12.38
N LYS A 50 -4.95 -23.15 -12.41
CA LYS A 50 -4.54 -24.02 -13.53
C LYS A 50 -4.60 -23.32 -14.90
N GLY A 51 -4.27 -22.02 -14.93
CA GLY A 51 -4.29 -21.22 -16.15
C GLY A 51 -5.68 -20.76 -16.62
N ARG A 52 -6.77 -21.04 -15.89
CA ARG A 52 -8.15 -20.62 -16.22
C ARG A 52 -8.35 -19.12 -15.98
N PHE A 53 -7.80 -18.31 -16.87
CA PHE A 53 -7.72 -16.87 -16.72
C PHE A 53 -9.09 -16.17 -16.70
N LYS A 54 -10.02 -16.58 -17.58
CA LYS A 54 -11.38 -16.01 -17.63
C LYS A 54 -12.14 -16.22 -16.31
N GLU A 55 -11.94 -17.38 -15.67
CA GLU A 55 -12.55 -17.67 -14.37
C GLU A 55 -11.95 -16.80 -13.26
N LEU A 56 -10.62 -16.64 -13.25
CA LEU A 56 -9.95 -15.72 -12.33
C LEU A 56 -10.54 -14.32 -12.48
N GLN A 57 -10.66 -13.80 -13.70
CA GLN A 57 -11.14 -12.44 -13.92
C GLN A 57 -12.61 -12.22 -13.53
N ASN A 58 -13.48 -13.21 -13.75
CA ASN A 58 -14.93 -13.01 -13.67
C ASN A 58 -15.57 -13.59 -12.40
N LYS A 59 -14.99 -14.64 -11.81
CA LYS A 59 -15.56 -15.30 -10.64
C LYS A 59 -14.87 -14.94 -9.33
N TRP A 60 -13.61 -14.52 -9.38
CA TRP A 60 -12.86 -14.17 -8.18
C TRP A 60 -13.12 -12.72 -7.77
N LYS A 61 -13.05 -12.47 -6.47
CA LYS A 61 -13.11 -11.12 -5.92
C LYS A 61 -11.68 -10.57 -5.86
N HIS A 62 -11.40 -9.58 -6.68
CA HIS A 62 -10.11 -8.87 -6.65
C HIS A 62 -10.28 -7.64 -5.79
N ILE A 63 -9.46 -7.48 -4.75
CA ILE A 63 -9.46 -6.28 -3.92
C ILE A 63 -8.20 -5.46 -4.19
N VAL A 64 -8.35 -4.15 -4.18
CA VAL A 64 -7.23 -3.21 -4.16
C VAL A 64 -7.42 -2.28 -2.96
N ILE A 65 -6.37 -2.16 -2.15
CA ILE A 65 -6.39 -1.26 -0.99
C ILE A 65 -5.88 0.08 -1.45
N ILE A 66 -6.74 1.09 -1.42
CA ILE A 66 -6.42 2.45 -1.83
C ILE A 66 -6.23 3.33 -0.60
N ARG A 67 -5.31 4.28 -0.67
CA ARG A 67 -4.97 5.21 0.41
C ARG A 67 -4.92 6.63 -0.15
N ASN A 68 -5.22 7.60 0.71
CA ASN A 68 -4.97 9.00 0.35
C ASN A 68 -3.48 9.15 -0.06
N PRO A 69 -3.18 9.73 -1.24
CA PRO A 69 -1.80 9.80 -1.74
C PRO A 69 -0.84 10.52 -0.79
N VAL A 70 -1.30 11.60 -0.13
CA VAL A 70 -0.50 12.34 0.87
C VAL A 70 -0.15 11.45 2.05
N GLU A 71 -1.16 10.80 2.66
CA GLU A 71 -0.94 9.92 3.81
C GLU A 71 -0.05 8.73 3.46
N ARG A 72 -0.19 8.18 2.24
CA ARG A 72 0.67 7.10 1.78
C ARG A 72 2.12 7.57 1.62
N PHE A 73 2.34 8.73 1.01
CA PHE A 73 3.66 9.32 0.87
C PHE A 73 4.28 9.61 2.23
N LEU A 74 3.59 10.32 3.13
CA LEU A 74 4.08 10.67 4.47
C LEU A 74 4.42 9.43 5.29
N SER A 75 3.58 8.39 5.24
CA SER A 75 3.83 7.12 5.92
C SER A 75 5.12 6.45 5.41
N GLY A 76 5.31 6.37 4.09
CA GLY A 76 6.53 5.81 3.49
C GLY A 76 7.77 6.65 3.77
N PHE A 77 7.66 7.97 3.60
CA PHE A 77 8.75 8.92 3.83
C PHE A 77 9.20 8.94 5.30
N THR A 78 8.26 9.00 6.24
CA THR A 78 8.57 9.01 7.68
C THR A 78 9.25 7.72 8.09
N HIS A 79 8.72 6.57 7.68
CA HIS A 79 9.29 5.28 8.04
C HIS A 79 10.67 5.05 7.40
N LEU A 80 10.80 5.28 6.10
CA LEU A 80 12.02 4.94 5.36
C LEU A 80 13.06 6.05 5.43
N CYS A 81 12.67 7.29 5.18
CA CYS A 81 13.60 8.39 4.96
C CYS A 81 13.97 9.15 6.23
N ILE A 82 13.19 9.01 7.30
CA ILE A 82 13.43 9.67 8.60
C ILE A 82 13.85 8.65 9.65
N LEU A 83 12.97 7.70 10.01
CA LEU A 83 13.25 6.75 11.10
C LEU A 83 14.40 5.78 10.76
N ARG A 84 14.53 5.42 9.48
CA ARG A 84 15.54 4.47 9.00
C ARG A 84 16.61 5.14 8.16
N MET A 85 16.84 6.45 8.36
CA MET A 85 17.77 7.24 7.54
C MET A 85 19.21 6.72 7.51
N ASN A 86 19.63 5.99 8.55
CA ASN A 86 20.98 5.42 8.63
C ASN A 86 21.10 4.03 7.97
N ASP A 87 19.99 3.41 7.58
CA ASP A 87 20.00 2.11 6.91
C ASP A 87 20.36 2.27 5.44
N THR A 88 21.33 1.49 4.94
CA THR A 88 21.81 1.58 3.54
C THR A 88 20.69 1.45 2.51
N ASN A 89 19.76 0.50 2.73
CA ASN A 89 18.60 0.28 1.85
C ASN A 89 17.64 1.48 1.84
N SER A 90 17.46 2.13 2.99
CA SER A 90 16.64 3.32 3.14
C SER A 90 17.29 4.52 2.49
N LEU A 91 18.60 4.73 2.68
CA LEU A 91 19.36 5.77 2.00
C LEU A 91 19.18 5.70 0.49
N SER A 92 19.36 4.51 -0.10
CA SER A 92 19.15 4.30 -1.54
C SER A 92 17.70 4.54 -1.97
N SER A 93 16.72 4.00 -1.21
CA SER A 93 15.29 4.15 -1.51
C SER A 93 14.78 5.59 -1.37
N CYS A 94 15.48 6.40 -0.58
CA CYS A 94 15.23 7.82 -0.36
C CYS A 94 16.20 8.70 -1.14
N TYR A 95 16.79 8.17 -2.23
CA TYR A 95 17.64 8.92 -3.18
C TYR A 95 18.83 9.62 -2.53
N HIS A 96 19.35 9.05 -1.44
CA HIS A 96 20.42 9.62 -0.61
C HIS A 96 20.12 11.05 -0.11
N CYS A 97 18.84 11.41 -0.02
CA CYS A 97 18.39 12.75 0.36
C CYS A 97 18.51 13.05 1.86
N LYS A 98 18.91 12.08 2.69
CA LYS A 98 19.13 12.24 4.14
C LYS A 98 17.96 12.98 4.83
N GLY A 99 16.74 12.51 4.61
CA GLY A 99 15.53 13.08 5.22
C GLY A 99 15.03 14.39 4.61
N ASN A 100 15.61 14.89 3.52
CA ASN A 100 15.09 16.05 2.81
C ASN A 100 13.91 15.68 1.90
N MET A 101 12.70 16.12 2.24
CA MET A 101 11.46 15.79 1.52
C MET A 101 11.41 16.33 0.10
N GLU A 102 11.91 17.56 -0.10
CA GLU A 102 11.97 18.19 -1.43
C GLU A 102 12.84 17.41 -2.39
N CYS A 103 14.03 17.00 -1.93
CA CYS A 103 14.96 16.15 -2.66
C CYS A 103 14.31 14.82 -3.03
N VAL A 104 13.59 14.18 -2.10
CA VAL A 104 12.90 12.91 -2.38
C VAL A 104 11.82 13.09 -3.44
N LEU A 105 10.96 14.11 -3.32
CA LEU A 105 9.89 14.35 -4.29
C LEU A 105 10.44 14.73 -5.68
N LYS A 106 11.49 15.56 -5.76
CA LYS A 106 12.14 15.92 -7.03
C LYS A 106 12.74 14.69 -7.73
N ASN A 107 13.42 13.83 -6.97
CA ASN A 107 14.01 12.61 -7.54
C ASN A 107 12.96 11.55 -7.88
N LEU A 108 11.88 11.45 -7.11
CA LEU A 108 10.74 10.59 -7.42
C LEU A 108 10.08 11.04 -8.74
N TYR A 109 9.81 12.33 -8.92
CA TYR A 109 9.27 12.87 -10.17
C TYR A 109 10.15 12.53 -11.38
N LYS A 110 11.47 12.77 -11.28
CA LYS A 110 12.43 12.40 -12.33
C LYS A 110 12.42 10.89 -12.62
N THR A 111 12.37 10.07 -11.57
CA THR A 111 12.31 8.61 -11.68
C THR A 111 11.04 8.17 -12.42
N LEU A 112 9.88 8.73 -12.07
CA LEU A 112 8.61 8.39 -12.70
C LEU A 112 8.57 8.80 -14.18
N LYS A 113 9.12 9.97 -14.52
CA LYS A 113 9.24 10.41 -15.91
C LYS A 113 10.10 9.44 -16.74
N ALA A 114 11.30 9.13 -16.27
CA ALA A 114 12.18 8.17 -16.95
C ALA A 114 11.55 6.77 -17.04
N TYR A 115 10.85 6.34 -15.98
CA TYR A 115 10.12 5.07 -15.95
C TYR A 115 9.00 5.04 -17.00
N SER A 116 8.21 6.11 -17.13
CA SER A 116 7.12 6.18 -18.11
C SER A 116 7.60 6.13 -19.56
N HIS A 117 8.81 6.64 -19.84
CA HIS A 117 9.44 6.58 -21.16
C HIS A 117 10.25 5.30 -21.38
N ARG A 118 10.24 4.36 -20.42
CA ARG A 118 11.05 3.12 -20.44
C ARG A 118 12.56 3.38 -20.56
N GLU A 119 13.01 4.56 -20.14
CA GLU A 119 14.42 4.95 -20.19
C GLU A 119 15.23 4.33 -19.04
N LYS A 120 14.58 4.16 -17.87
CA LYS A 120 15.26 3.65 -16.68
C LYS A 120 14.32 2.89 -15.75
N GLU A 121 14.73 1.67 -15.38
CA GLU A 121 14.09 0.89 -14.31
C GLU A 121 14.50 1.40 -12.92
N THR A 122 13.69 1.06 -11.92
CA THR A 122 13.98 1.39 -10.51
C THR A 122 13.70 0.21 -9.60
N THR A 123 14.13 0.30 -8.34
CA THR A 123 14.03 -0.81 -7.40
C THR A 123 12.58 -1.11 -7.04
N PHE A 124 12.28 -2.38 -6.78
CA PHE A 124 10.98 -2.79 -6.27
C PHE A 124 10.59 -2.03 -4.99
N HIS A 125 11.57 -1.72 -4.14
CA HIS A 125 11.35 -1.01 -2.89
C HIS A 125 10.85 0.43 -3.11
N ILE A 126 11.41 1.17 -4.07
CA ILE A 126 10.91 2.50 -4.47
C ILE A 126 9.51 2.39 -5.07
N LYS A 127 9.30 1.45 -6.00
CA LYS A 127 7.98 1.26 -6.65
C LYS A 127 6.89 0.99 -5.63
N TYR A 128 7.14 0.06 -4.72
CA TYR A 128 6.15 -0.38 -3.74
C TYR A 128 5.73 0.75 -2.78
N HIS A 129 6.67 1.59 -2.35
CA HIS A 129 6.40 2.64 -1.36
C HIS A 129 5.98 3.98 -1.97
N PHE A 130 6.55 4.37 -3.10
CA PHE A 130 6.45 5.74 -3.60
C PHE A 130 5.75 5.89 -4.95
N PHE A 131 5.61 4.86 -5.77
CA PHE A 131 4.90 5.02 -7.05
C PHE A 131 3.40 5.20 -6.84
N PRO A 132 2.68 5.92 -7.73
CA PRO A 132 1.23 5.97 -7.73
C PRO A 132 0.62 4.56 -7.71
N GLN A 133 -0.42 4.35 -6.91
CA GLN A 133 -1.07 3.05 -6.77
C GLN A 133 -1.73 2.61 -8.08
N THR A 134 -2.22 3.55 -8.88
CA THR A 134 -2.74 3.32 -10.25
C THR A 134 -1.71 2.71 -11.21
N TRP A 135 -0.41 2.86 -10.94
CA TRP A 135 0.67 2.28 -11.73
C TRP A 135 1.05 0.86 -11.30
N LEU A 136 0.51 0.39 -10.18
CA LEU A 136 0.84 -0.90 -9.58
C LEU A 136 -0.25 -1.95 -9.86
N CYS A 137 0.05 -3.22 -9.57
CA CYS A 137 -0.93 -4.33 -9.58
C CYS A 137 -1.71 -4.52 -10.89
N GLN A 138 -1.16 -4.12 -12.04
CA GLN A 138 -1.86 -4.11 -13.33
C GLN A 138 -3.21 -3.39 -13.26
N TYR A 139 -3.30 -2.37 -12.40
CA TYR A 139 -4.54 -1.68 -12.08
C TYR A 139 -5.25 -1.17 -13.34
N GLN A 140 -4.55 -0.44 -14.21
CA GLN A 140 -5.13 0.09 -15.45
C GLN A 140 -5.77 -1.00 -16.34
N LYS A 141 -5.15 -2.18 -16.42
CA LYS A 141 -5.65 -3.28 -17.24
C LYS A 141 -6.91 -3.94 -16.65
N TYR A 142 -7.06 -3.94 -15.33
CA TYR A 142 -8.13 -4.68 -14.64
C TYR A 142 -8.94 -3.80 -13.69
N LYS A 143 -8.97 -2.48 -13.89
CA LYS A 143 -9.62 -1.52 -12.97
C LYS A 143 -11.07 -1.90 -12.66
N ASN A 144 -11.81 -2.32 -13.68
CA ASN A 144 -13.23 -2.73 -13.56
C ASN A 144 -13.43 -4.07 -12.83
N LYS A 145 -12.35 -4.80 -12.54
CA LYS A 145 -12.40 -6.07 -11.79
C LYS A 145 -12.08 -5.88 -10.31
N TYR A 146 -11.47 -4.76 -9.95
CA TYR A 146 -11.06 -4.48 -8.59
C TYR A 146 -12.20 -3.86 -7.76
N ILE A 147 -12.40 -4.41 -6.58
CA ILE A 147 -13.14 -3.80 -5.49
C ILE A 147 -12.15 -2.89 -4.76
N LYS A 148 -12.40 -1.58 -4.82
CA LYS A 148 -11.61 -0.57 -4.12
C LYS A 148 -11.99 -0.59 -2.63
N VAL A 149 -11.02 -0.84 -1.76
CA VAL A 149 -11.20 -0.81 -0.31
C VAL A 149 -10.37 0.35 0.25
N LYS A 150 -11.04 1.37 0.77
CA LYS A 150 -10.38 2.61 1.21
C LYS A 150 -9.79 2.44 2.60
N TYR A 151 -8.48 2.64 2.74
CA TYR A 151 -7.79 2.66 4.03
C TYR A 151 -7.48 4.09 4.46
N GLU A 152 -7.96 4.44 5.65
CA GLU A 152 -7.65 5.69 6.34
C GLU A 152 -7.00 5.37 7.68
N SER A 153 -5.79 5.88 7.89
CA SER A 153 -4.99 5.58 9.08
C SER A 153 -5.71 5.91 10.40
N MET A 154 -6.43 7.02 10.43
CA MET A 154 -7.14 7.54 11.62
C MET A 154 -8.57 6.98 11.75
N LYS A 155 -9.12 6.36 10.70
CA LYS A 155 -10.50 5.86 10.61
C LYS A 155 -10.53 4.49 9.93
N ASN A 156 -9.76 3.55 10.46
CA ASN A 156 -9.55 2.24 9.84
C ASN A 156 -10.71 1.25 10.09
N GLU A 157 -11.68 1.57 10.94
CA GLU A 157 -12.83 0.69 11.21
C GLU A 157 -13.65 0.41 9.95
N GLN A 158 -13.94 1.47 9.18
CA GLN A 158 -14.64 1.37 7.89
C GLN A 158 -13.88 0.46 6.91
N PHE A 159 -12.55 0.61 6.86
CA PHE A 159 -11.68 -0.25 6.06
C PHE A 159 -11.83 -1.72 6.46
N TYR A 160 -11.79 -2.02 7.76
CA TYR A 160 -11.93 -3.39 8.26
C TYR A 160 -13.32 -3.97 8.03
N ILE A 161 -14.38 -3.18 8.18
CA ILE A 161 -15.76 -3.59 7.87
C ILE A 161 -15.88 -3.97 6.40
N GLN A 162 -15.40 -3.13 5.48
CA GLN A 162 -15.42 -3.43 4.04
C GLN A 162 -14.65 -4.71 3.72
N LEU A 163 -13.46 -4.87 4.31
CA LEU A 163 -12.63 -6.06 4.10
C LEU A 163 -13.31 -7.35 4.61
N LEU A 164 -13.86 -7.32 5.83
CA LEU A 164 -14.58 -8.46 6.42
C LEU A 164 -15.84 -8.81 5.62
N ASN A 165 -16.54 -7.81 5.07
CA ASN A 165 -17.70 -8.05 4.21
C ASN A 165 -17.32 -8.76 2.90
N VAL A 166 -16.17 -8.40 2.30
CA VAL A 166 -15.65 -9.13 1.13
C VAL A 166 -15.37 -10.59 1.49
N PHE A 167 -14.73 -10.85 2.64
CA PHE A 167 -14.47 -12.22 3.09
C PHE A 167 -15.75 -13.01 3.38
N ARG A 168 -16.72 -12.40 4.06
CA ARG A 168 -18.04 -13.01 4.32
C ARG A 168 -18.75 -13.38 3.02
N SER A 169 -18.69 -12.53 1.98
CA SER A 169 -19.27 -12.83 0.66
C SER A 169 -18.62 -14.03 -0.06
N ARG A 170 -17.50 -14.54 0.47
CA ARG A 170 -16.79 -15.73 -0.01
C ARG A 170 -16.92 -16.92 0.95
N ASN A 171 -17.91 -16.89 1.84
CA ASN A 171 -18.21 -17.95 2.79
C ASN A 171 -17.03 -18.30 3.70
N ILE A 172 -16.22 -17.30 4.08
CA ILE A 172 -15.21 -17.49 5.12
C ILE A 172 -15.93 -17.74 6.46
N PRO A 173 -15.59 -18.80 7.21
CA PRO A 173 -16.21 -19.11 8.50
C PRO A 173 -16.14 -17.96 9.52
N GLU A 174 -17.22 -17.75 10.28
CA GLU A 174 -17.33 -16.63 11.24
C GLU A 174 -16.31 -16.68 12.37
N ASN A 175 -15.84 -17.87 12.78
CA ASN A 175 -14.76 -17.98 13.77
C ASN A 175 -13.44 -17.36 13.25
N LYS A 176 -13.11 -17.56 11.96
CA LYS A 176 -11.96 -16.92 11.31
C LYS A 176 -12.14 -15.42 11.19
N LEU A 177 -13.34 -14.96 10.81
CA LEU A 177 -13.65 -13.54 10.73
C LEU A 177 -13.59 -12.86 12.10
N SER A 178 -14.00 -13.56 13.16
CA SER A 178 -13.93 -13.08 14.54
C SER A 178 -12.50 -12.92 15.01
N TYR A 179 -11.63 -13.90 14.72
CA TYR A 179 -10.19 -13.77 14.98
C TYR A 179 -9.58 -12.55 14.27
N ILE A 180 -9.84 -12.42 12.95
CA ILE A 180 -9.33 -11.29 12.17
C ILE A 180 -9.84 -9.96 12.74
N LYS A 181 -11.15 -9.86 13.05
CA LYS A 181 -11.75 -8.65 13.63
C LYS A 181 -11.12 -8.29 14.97
N TRP A 182 -10.85 -9.27 15.82
CA TRP A 182 -10.20 -9.05 17.11
C TRP A 182 -8.78 -8.53 16.92
N GLU A 183 -7.98 -9.18 16.08
CA GLU A 183 -6.59 -8.77 15.80
C GLU A 183 -6.50 -7.35 15.22
N LEU A 184 -7.41 -7.00 14.31
CA LEU A 184 -7.44 -5.66 13.70
C LEU A 184 -7.78 -4.55 14.71
N LYS A 185 -8.47 -4.87 15.81
CA LYS A 185 -8.78 -3.93 16.89
C LYS A 185 -7.67 -3.82 17.93
N HIS A 186 -6.90 -4.90 18.15
CA HIS A 186 -5.96 -5.00 19.26
C HIS A 186 -4.49 -4.99 18.84
N SER A 187 -4.19 -4.98 17.53
CA SER A 187 -2.83 -4.97 17.02
C SER A 187 -2.61 -3.89 15.98
N GLN A 188 -1.52 -3.15 16.13
CA GLN A 188 -1.02 -2.26 15.08
C GLN A 188 -0.04 -3.00 14.18
N SER A 189 0.07 -2.55 12.93
CA SER A 189 1.09 -3.07 12.03
C SER A 189 2.48 -2.70 12.55
N PHE A 190 3.44 -3.61 12.41
CA PHE A 190 4.84 -3.44 12.86
C PHE A 190 5.51 -2.11 12.44
N HIS A 191 5.12 -1.52 11.30
CA HIS A 191 5.69 -0.26 10.78
C HIS A 191 4.73 0.94 10.86
N ALA A 192 3.73 0.91 11.76
CA ALA A 192 2.79 2.02 11.89
C ALA A 192 3.53 3.28 12.40
N THR A 193 3.48 4.36 11.62
CA THR A 193 4.08 5.65 11.97
C THR A 193 3.04 6.75 12.20
N ASN A 194 1.78 6.52 11.82
CA ASN A 194 0.72 7.51 11.94
C ASN A 194 0.44 7.84 13.42
N GLY A 195 0.17 9.10 13.72
CA GLY A 195 -0.08 9.55 15.09
C GLY A 195 1.16 9.69 15.98
N THR A 196 2.36 9.45 15.43
CA THR A 196 3.61 9.75 16.14
C THR A 196 4.00 11.22 15.96
N ILE A 197 4.69 11.79 16.96
CA ILE A 197 5.21 13.17 16.90
C ILE A 197 6.07 13.40 15.64
N ILE A 198 6.86 12.39 15.25
CA ILE A 198 7.73 12.48 14.08
C ILE A 198 6.91 12.56 12.80
N HIS A 199 5.84 11.77 12.69
CA HIS A 199 4.93 11.82 11.55
C HIS A 199 4.22 13.16 11.42
N GLU A 200 3.71 13.71 12.53
CA GLU A 200 3.05 15.01 12.53
C GLU A 200 4.02 16.14 12.16
N LYS A 201 5.28 16.07 12.61
CA LYS A 201 6.32 17.01 12.14
C LYS A 201 6.53 16.94 10.63
N GLN A 202 6.54 15.75 10.03
CA GLN A 202 6.66 15.63 8.56
C GLN A 202 5.41 16.13 7.84
N ARG A 203 4.23 15.90 8.42
CA ARG A 203 2.97 16.45 7.92
C ARG A 203 3.03 17.98 7.89
N GLU A 204 3.41 18.62 8.98
CA GLU A 204 3.55 20.07 9.06
C GLU A 204 4.52 20.62 8.00
N ILE A 205 5.70 20.00 7.85
CA ILE A 205 6.69 20.39 6.82
C ILE A 205 6.07 20.35 5.42
N LEU A 206 5.30 19.31 5.11
CA LEU A 206 4.64 19.15 3.81
C LEU A 206 3.55 20.21 3.60
N TYR A 207 2.63 20.37 4.56
CA TYR A 207 1.48 21.26 4.42
C TYR A 207 1.83 22.74 4.50
N ASN A 208 2.96 23.10 5.11
CA ASN A 208 3.47 24.47 5.12
C ASN A 208 4.29 24.84 3.87
N ASN A 209 4.44 23.93 2.89
CA ASN A 209 5.23 24.18 1.69
C ASN A 209 4.41 23.96 0.41
N PRO A 210 3.86 25.03 -0.20
CA PRO A 210 3.05 24.95 -1.43
C PRO A 210 3.76 24.27 -2.60
N PHE A 211 5.08 24.41 -2.71
CA PHE A 211 5.85 23.74 -3.75
C PHE A 211 5.82 22.22 -3.60
N LEU A 212 5.98 21.70 -2.37
CA LEU A 212 5.90 20.27 -2.11
C LEU A 212 4.49 19.73 -2.37
N LEU A 213 3.45 20.45 -1.96
CA LEU A 213 2.06 20.05 -2.21
C LEU A 213 1.75 20.02 -3.71
N LYS A 214 2.22 20.99 -4.49
CA LYS A 214 2.10 21.00 -5.95
C LYS A 214 2.82 19.81 -6.58
N LEU A 215 4.07 19.56 -6.17
CA LEU A 215 4.86 18.45 -6.73
C LEU A 215 4.24 17.09 -6.40
N LEU A 216 3.75 16.91 -5.17
CA LEU A 216 3.02 15.70 -4.76
C LEU A 216 1.72 15.53 -5.57
N SER A 217 0.98 16.61 -5.79
CA SER A 217 -0.24 16.61 -6.62
C SER A 217 0.05 16.19 -8.06
N ILE A 218 1.17 16.64 -8.64
CA ILE A 218 1.62 16.23 -9.98
C ILE A 218 1.98 14.74 -10.00
N ILE A 219 2.78 14.29 -9.02
CA ILE A 219 3.25 12.90 -8.94
C ILE A 219 2.08 11.92 -8.83
N TYR A 220 1.07 12.24 -8.02
CA TYR A 220 -0.05 11.35 -7.69
C TYR A 220 -1.38 11.78 -8.34
N ASN A 221 -1.35 12.60 -9.38
CA ASN A 221 -2.54 13.15 -10.03
C ASN A 221 -3.59 12.06 -10.36
N ASP A 222 -3.14 10.97 -10.99
CA ASP A 222 -4.00 9.85 -11.37
C ASP A 222 -4.66 9.19 -10.16
N ASP A 223 -3.94 9.06 -9.04
CA ASP A 223 -4.49 8.47 -7.82
C ASP A 223 -5.56 9.38 -7.18
N PHE A 224 -5.37 10.69 -7.17
CA PHE A 224 -6.37 11.64 -6.66
C PHE A 224 -7.67 11.54 -7.47
N LEU A 225 -7.57 11.56 -8.80
CA LEU A 225 -8.72 11.51 -9.70
C LEU A 225 -9.40 10.13 -9.68
N GLU A 226 -8.64 9.04 -9.87
CA GLU A 226 -9.19 7.69 -10.01
C GLU A 226 -9.81 7.14 -8.72
N PHE A 227 -9.32 7.60 -7.56
CA PHE A 227 -9.81 7.16 -6.26
C PHE A 227 -10.63 8.22 -5.52
N ASN A 228 -10.92 9.35 -6.17
CA ASN A 228 -11.75 10.43 -5.63
C ASN A 228 -11.25 10.93 -4.26
N PHE A 229 -9.96 11.23 -4.19
CA PHE A 229 -9.36 11.92 -3.05
C PHE A 229 -9.21 13.40 -3.35
N ASP A 230 -9.40 14.23 -2.33
CA ASP A 230 -9.16 15.66 -2.45
C ASP A 230 -7.68 15.96 -2.69
N PHE A 231 -7.42 16.88 -3.60
CA PHE A 231 -6.09 17.42 -3.79
C PHE A 231 -5.66 18.22 -2.55
N PRO A 232 -4.39 18.15 -2.14
CA PRO A 232 -3.89 18.89 -0.98
C PRO A 232 -3.65 20.37 -1.28
N ILE A 233 -3.81 20.80 -2.53
CA ILE A 233 -3.81 22.19 -2.96
C ILE A 233 -5.22 22.59 -3.38
N ASN A 234 -5.68 23.75 -2.93
CA ASN A 234 -6.89 24.34 -3.46
C ASN A 234 -6.56 24.89 -4.86
N ILE A 235 -6.94 24.16 -5.90
CA ILE A 235 -6.68 24.53 -7.31
C ILE A 235 -7.39 25.86 -7.68
N ASN A 236 -8.39 26.28 -6.90
CA ASN A 236 -9.21 27.46 -7.13
C ASN A 236 -8.63 28.80 -6.60
N LYS A 237 -7.34 28.89 -6.23
CA LYS A 237 -6.77 30.14 -5.70
C LYS A 237 -5.63 30.76 -6.51
N ASN A 238 -5.23 30.21 -7.65
CA ASN A 238 -4.16 30.79 -8.48
C ASN A 238 -4.39 30.56 -9.97
N LEU A 239 -5.51 31.09 -10.49
CA LEU A 239 -5.65 31.52 -11.88
C LEU A 239 -6.09 32.97 -11.87
#